data_AF-V5GJR5-F1
#
_entry.id   AF-V5GJR5-F1
#
_cell.length_a   1.000
_cell.length_b   1.000
_cell.length_c   1.000
_cell.angle_alpha   90.00
_cell.angle_beta   90.00
_cell.angle_gamma   90.00
#
_symmetry.space_group_name_H-M   'P 1'
#
loop_
_entity.id
_entity.type
_entity.pdbx_description
1 polymer ?
#
loop_
_entity_poly.entity_id
_entity_poly.type
_entity_poly.pdbx_seq_one_letter_code
_entity_poly.pdbx_strand_id
1 'polypeptide(L)' 'MVALMLFGDFITDITAKLISALDYQNILLYTGQVDALFPSTNFRKYFSTLKWTKKEAFEGAVRNTWSTCGDFHGGVWVI' A
#
# COMPACT_ATOMS: atom_id res chain seq x y z
N MET A 1 -20.48 4.58 -24.01
CA MET A 1 -19.70 3.38 -24.34
C MET A 1 -18.43 3.25 -23.49
N VAL A 2 -17.61 4.31 -23.35
CA VAL A 2 -16.38 4.30 -22.51
C VAL A 2 -16.65 4.06 -21.02
N ALA A 3 -17.68 4.70 -20.43
CA ALA A 3 -17.99 4.53 -19.01
C ALA A 3 -18.32 3.08 -18.61
N LEU A 4 -18.91 2.29 -19.51
CA LEU A 4 -19.21 0.87 -19.25
C LEU A 4 -17.93 0.01 -19.23
N MET A 5 -16.94 0.35 -20.06
CA MET A 5 -15.65 -0.33 -20.08
C MET A 5 -14.85 -0.04 -18.81
N LEU A 6 -14.82 1.23 -18.39
CA LEU A 6 -14.14 1.64 -17.15
C LEU A 6 -14.79 1.06 -15.89
N PHE A 7 -16.10 0.84 -15.90
CA PHE A 7 -16.78 0.23 -14.76
C PHE A 7 -16.30 -1.21 -14.50
N GLY A 8 -16.12 -2.00 -15.57
CA GLY A 8 -15.55 -3.35 -15.47
C GLY A 8 -14.13 -3.34 -14.91
N ASP A 9 -13.29 -2.44 -15.40
CA ASP A 9 -11.91 -2.28 -14.89
C ASP A 9 -11.88 -1.88 -13.41
N PHE A 10 -12.79 -1.00 -12.98
CA PHE A 10 -12.84 -0.51 -11.60
C PHE A 10 -13.25 -1.58 -10.57
N ILE A 11 -14.17 -2.48 -10.94
CA ILE A 11 -14.66 -3.53 -10.04
C ILE A 11 -13.89 -4.85 -10.14
N THR A 12 -12.90 -4.93 -11.04
CA THR A 12 -12.12 -6.14 -11.24
C THR A 12 -11.24 -6.41 -10.02
N ASP A 13 -11.34 -7.62 -9.48
CA ASP A 13 -10.47 -8.08 -8.40
C ASP A 13 -9.02 -8.23 -8.90
N ILE A 14 -8.11 -7.45 -8.34
CA ILE A 14 -6.67 -7.46 -8.64
C ILE A 14 -5.83 -8.16 -7.57
N THR A 15 -6.45 -8.78 -6.56
CA THR A 15 -5.77 -9.31 -5.36
C THR A 15 -4.69 -10.32 -5.72
N ALA A 16 -4.97 -11.25 -6.65
CA ALA A 16 -3.97 -12.24 -7.07
C ALA A 16 -2.75 -11.60 -7.75
N LYS A 17 -2.96 -10.56 -8.58
CA LYS A 17 -1.87 -9.82 -9.22
C LYS A 17 -1.07 -9.02 -8.19
N LEU A 18 -1.76 -8.42 -7.22
CA LEU A 18 -1.12 -7.67 -6.14
C LEU A 18 -0.25 -8.56 -5.25
N ILE A 19 -0.75 -9.73 -4.84
CA ILE A 19 0.02 -10.71 -4.06
C ILE A 19 1.27 -11.13 -4.83
N SER A 20 1.11 -11.48 -6.12
CA SER A 20 2.25 -11.82 -6.98
C SER A 20 3.29 -10.69 -7.04
N ALA A 21 2.85 -9.44 -7.22
CA ALA A 21 3.76 -8.30 -7.24
C ALA A 21 4.50 -8.12 -5.89
N LEU A 22 3.79 -8.27 -4.76
CA LEU A 22 4.37 -8.18 -3.42
C LEU A 22 5.40 -9.29 -3.13
N ASP A 23 5.18 -10.49 -3.68
CA ASP A 23 6.07 -11.63 -3.47
C ASP A 23 7.35 -11.55 -4.33
N TYR A 24 7.24 -11.04 -5.55
CA TYR A 24 8.34 -11.10 -6.52
C TYR A 24 9.05 -9.76 -6.76
N GLN A 25 8.49 -8.62 -6.32
CA GLN A 25 9.05 -7.28 -6.58
C GLN A 25 9.28 -6.50 -5.29
N ASN A 26 10.21 -5.55 -5.34
CA ASN A 26 10.38 -4.56 -4.27
C ASN A 26 9.46 -3.37 -4.54
N ILE A 27 8.41 -3.24 -3.74
CA ILE A 27 7.37 -2.22 -3.91
C ILE A 27 7.44 -1.22 -2.75
N LEU A 28 7.50 0.07 -3.09
CA LEU A 28 7.35 1.15 -2.12
C LEU A 28 5.93 1.71 -2.18
N LEU A 29 5.23 1.67 -1.05
CA LEU A 29 3.88 2.24 -0.89
C LEU A 29 3.97 3.53 -0.10
N TYR A 30 3.62 4.65 -0.73
CA TYR A 30 3.51 5.95 -0.06
C TYR A 30 2.05 6.40 -0.05
N THR A 31 1.60 6.91 1.09
CA THR A 31 0.21 7.36 1.28
C THR A 31 0.20 8.72 1.96
N GLY A 32 -0.79 9.55 1.60
CA GLY A 32 -1.00 10.84 2.26
C GLY A 32 -1.63 10.64 3.65
N GLN A 33 -1.09 11.31 4.68
CA GLN A 33 -1.64 11.20 6.03
C GLN A 33 -3.06 11.78 6.14
N VAL A 34 -3.38 12.81 5.34
CA VAL A 34 -4.66 13.54 5.35
C VAL A 34 -5.55 13.14 4.17
N ASP A 35 -5.25 12.04 3.49
CA ASP A 35 -6.10 11.52 2.41
C ASP A 35 -7.37 10.89 3.00
N ALA A 36 -8.52 11.43 2.63
CA ALA A 36 -9.83 10.94 3.04
C ALA A 36 -10.41 9.87 2.10
N LEU A 37 -9.94 9.81 0.86
CA LEU A 37 -10.43 8.85 -0.15
C LEU A 37 -9.74 7.50 0.00
N PHE A 38 -8.42 7.51 0.25
CA PHE A 38 -7.64 6.29 0.46
C PHE A 38 -6.76 6.39 1.72
N PRO A 39 -7.35 6.33 2.92
CA PRO A 39 -6.62 6.48 4.17
C PRO A 39 -5.50 5.46 4.34
N SER A 40 -4.33 5.91 4.79
CA SER A 40 -3.15 5.08 5.07
C SER A 40 -3.44 3.89 6.01
N THR A 41 -4.35 4.08 6.97
CA THR A 41 -4.79 3.05 7.92
C THR A 41 -5.55 1.91 7.24
N ASN A 42 -6.36 2.21 6.22
CA ASN A 42 -7.12 1.22 5.46
C ASN A 42 -6.17 0.34 4.64
N PHE A 43 -5.16 0.94 4.01
CA PHE A 43 -4.12 0.18 3.30
C PHE A 43 -3.40 -0.76 4.24
N ARG A 44 -2.89 -0.28 5.38
CA ARG A 44 -2.17 -1.13 6.33
C ARG A 44 -3.03 -2.30 6.80
N LYS A 45 -4.30 -2.05 7.12
CA LYS A 45 -5.25 -3.10 7.48
C LYS A 45 -5.47 -4.10 6.33
N TYR A 46 -5.64 -3.63 5.11
CA TYR A 46 -5.83 -4.48 3.93
C TYR A 46 -4.61 -5.39 3.69
N PHE A 47 -3.39 -4.84 3.65
CA PHE A 47 -2.16 -5.63 3.45
C PHE A 47 -1.93 -6.67 4.56
N SER A 48 -2.34 -6.41 5.80
CA SER A 48 -2.33 -7.40 6.89
C SER A 48 -3.31 -8.56 6.68
N THR A 49 -4.39 -8.38 5.91
CA THR A 49 -5.31 -9.49 5.60
C THR A 49 -4.79 -10.42 4.50
N LEU A 50 -3.90 -9.94 3.63
CA LEU A 50 -3.34 -10.72 2.54
C LEU A 50 -2.36 -11.79 3.05
N LYS A 51 -2.31 -12.93 2.36
CA LYS A 51 -1.27 -13.95 2.58
C LYS A 51 -0.17 -13.73 1.55
N TRP A 52 0.97 -13.20 1.99
CA TRP A 52 2.13 -12.89 1.15
C TRP A 52 3.42 -13.08 1.97
N THR A 53 4.54 -13.24 1.28
CA THR A 53 5.79 -13.80 1.81
C THR A 53 6.40 -12.93 2.91
N LYS A 54 6.33 -11.59 2.77
CA LYS A 54 6.92 -10.65 3.74
C LYS A 54 5.89 -10.08 4.73
N LYS A 55 4.73 -10.71 4.88
CA LYS A 55 3.67 -10.25 5.78
C LYS A 55 4.17 -10.04 7.21
N GLU A 56 4.87 -11.01 7.77
CA GLU A 56 5.34 -10.93 9.17
C GLU A 56 6.30 -9.75 9.36
N ALA A 57 7.21 -9.53 8.41
CA ALA A 57 8.10 -8.37 8.39
C ALA A 57 7.32 -7.05 8.27
N PHE A 58 6.25 -7.02 7.46
CA PHE A 58 5.36 -5.86 7.32
C PHE A 58 4.63 -5.51 8.62
N GLU A 59 4.09 -6.52 9.30
CA GLU A 59 3.36 -6.33 10.55
C GLU A 59 4.30 -5.89 11.69
N GLY A 60 5.52 -6.44 11.71
CA GLY A 60 6.58 -6.04 12.64
C GLY A 60 7.28 -4.72 12.31
N ALA A 61 7.09 -4.18 11.11
CA ALA A 61 7.76 -2.95 10.69
C ALA A 61 7.30 -1.75 11.55
N VAL A 62 8.27 -1.12 12.21
CA VAL A 62 8.09 0.08 13.02
C VAL A 62 8.04 1.31 12.12
N ARG A 63 7.24 2.31 12.51
CA ARG A 63 7.16 3.59 11.78
C ARG A 63 8.46 4.34 11.99
N ASN A 64 9.19 4.58 10.92
CA ASN A 64 10.35 5.46 10.96
C ASN A 64 9.94 6.83 10.43
N THR A 65 10.42 7.88 11.07
CA THR A 65 10.27 9.23 10.54
C THR A 65 11.23 9.41 9.36
N TRP A 66 10.71 9.80 8.20
CA TRP A 66 11.51 10.12 7.05
C TRP A 66 11.69 11.63 6.96
N SER A 67 12.95 12.01 6.85
CA SER A 67 13.38 13.40 6.68
C SER A 67 14.31 13.49 5.49
N THR A 68 14.22 14.59 4.77
CA THR A 68 15.22 14.98 3.77
C THR A 68 15.84 16.26 4.26
N CYS A 69 17.16 16.28 4.47
CA CYS A 69 17.91 17.48 4.83
C CYS A 69 17.41 18.19 6.11
N GLY A 70 17.14 17.45 7.19
CA GLY A 70 16.81 18.02 8.51
C GLY A 70 15.35 18.45 8.71
N ASP A 71 14.56 18.54 7.63
CA ASP A 71 13.13 18.84 7.70
C ASP A 71 12.29 17.57 7.76
N PHE A 72 11.21 17.60 8.53
CA PHE A 72 10.30 16.48 8.73
C PHE A 72 9.26 16.42 7.59
N HIS A 73 9.31 15.39 6.75
CA HIS A 73 8.41 15.24 5.60
C HIS A 73 7.33 14.16 5.78
N GLY A 74 7.48 13.26 6.76
CA GLY A 74 6.44 12.29 7.09
C GLY A 74 6.95 11.07 7.86
N GLY A 75 6.06 10.11 8.08
CA GLY A 75 6.43 8.78 8.56
C GLY A 75 6.47 7.79 7.41
N VAL A 76 7.57 7.07 7.25
CA VAL A 76 7.77 6.00 6.28
C VAL A 76 7.76 4.66 6.99
N TRP A 77 7.07 3.70 6.40
CA TRP A 77 7.14 2.30 6.76
C TRP A 77 8.11 1.64 5.78
N VAL A 78 9.30 1.28 6.24
CA VAL A 78 10.26 0.52 5.45
C VAL A 78 9.99 -0.95 5.72
N ILE A 79 9.66 -1.71 4.68
CA ILE A 79 9.41 -3.16 4.72
C ILE A 79 10.30 -3.83 3.68
#